data_AF-A0A3F2ZEN4-F1
#
_entry.id   AF-A0A3F2ZEN4-F1
#
_cell.length_a   1.000
_cell.length_b   1.000
_cell.length_c   1.000
_cell.angle_alpha   90.00
_cell.angle_beta   90.00
_cell.angle_gamma   90.00
#
_symmetry.space_group_name_H-M   'P 1'
#
loop_
_entity.id
_entity.type
_entity.pdbx_description
1 polymer ?
#
loop_
_entity_poly.entity_id
_entity_poly.type
_entity_poly.pdbx_seq_one_letter_code
_entity_poly.pdbx_strand_id
1 'polypeptide(L)'
;MVRYIECYPEYQKFEKFIKLLLRIINLSIIPKNYLRGYEKFIIPIFEIYALTSGVFTMLFYEQDLMIFIVRVLCTVGLLYLLIKSLSVLANTDQLNVLFLFIQEAHQVYQVDYVTDSAKIYLKRSLGIIKIIIGIMFPAYFVAGIGVISYSVYVDSMVLAVPGVLHIPKADLFYHHMHQFFVMQLSVIILMVPETVLISIGFYFIAILNIFKDILRYIDNVDPMNKREFLFQIHKFHCNILDKFCIFSEVFYYTFSIQIAMSTVCILFIFFILQTDGGFIFFPLLLAVFIQFGTICIFRRAHLFENGKTFNRIVPHKLV
;
A
#
# COMPACT_ATOMS: atom_id res chain seq x y z
N MET A 1 -1.08 -7.82 -28.81
CA MET A 1 -2.32 -8.26 -28.13
C MET A 1 -2.21 -9.77 -27.94
N VAL A 2 -1.70 -10.21 -26.78
CA VAL A 2 -1.40 -11.63 -26.54
C VAL A 2 -2.70 -12.35 -26.12
N ARG A 3 -3.04 -13.45 -26.80
CA ARG A 3 -4.23 -14.27 -26.50
C ARG A 3 -4.00 -15.03 -25.19
N TYR A 4 -4.84 -14.76 -24.19
CA TYR A 4 -4.81 -15.39 -22.88
C TYR A 4 -5.18 -16.88 -22.97
N ILE A 5 -4.31 -17.74 -22.42
CA ILE A 5 -4.63 -19.14 -22.09
C ILE A 5 -5.10 -19.11 -20.64
N GLU A 6 -6.41 -19.28 -20.42
CA GLU A 6 -7.15 -19.35 -19.13
C GLU A 6 -6.47 -18.76 -17.87
N CYS A 7 -6.66 -17.46 -17.63
CA CYS A 7 -6.28 -16.85 -16.36
C CYS A 7 -7.36 -17.11 -15.29
N TYR A 8 -6.98 -17.52 -14.08
CA TYR A 8 -7.89 -17.88 -12.97
C TYR A 8 -8.95 -16.77 -12.73
N PRO A 9 -10.26 -17.10 -12.67
CA PRO A 9 -11.34 -16.11 -12.66
C PRO A 9 -11.30 -15.20 -11.43
N GLU A 10 -10.82 -15.68 -10.29
CA GLU A 10 -10.68 -14.83 -9.09
C GLU A 10 -9.57 -13.79 -9.25
N TYR A 11 -8.48 -14.13 -9.95
CA TYR A 11 -7.42 -13.16 -10.26
C TYR A 11 -7.96 -12.07 -11.18
N GLN A 12 -8.71 -12.43 -12.23
CA GLN A 12 -9.29 -11.42 -13.13
C GLN A 12 -10.22 -10.43 -12.39
N LYS A 13 -11.01 -10.91 -11.42
CA LYS A 13 -11.83 -10.04 -10.56
C LYS A 13 -10.96 -9.10 -9.74
N PHE A 14 -9.88 -9.61 -9.17
CA PHE A 14 -8.94 -8.84 -8.37
C PHE A 14 -8.17 -7.80 -9.21
N GLU A 15 -7.67 -8.19 -10.37
CA GLU A 15 -7.00 -7.31 -11.32
C GLU A 15 -7.93 -6.16 -11.76
N LYS A 16 -9.20 -6.47 -12.06
CA LYS A 16 -10.24 -5.46 -12.34
C LYS A 16 -10.43 -4.50 -11.16
N PHE A 17 -10.42 -5.01 -9.93
CA PHE A 17 -10.50 -4.20 -8.73
C PHE A 17 -9.29 -3.27 -8.59
N ILE A 18 -8.05 -3.77 -8.73
CA ILE A 18 -6.85 -2.94 -8.69
C ILE A 18 -6.83 -1.88 -9.80
N LYS A 19 -7.19 -2.28 -11.03
CA LYS A 19 -7.32 -1.34 -12.16
C LYS A 19 -8.38 -0.28 -11.90
N LEU A 20 -9.49 -0.62 -11.25
CA LEU A 20 -10.49 0.35 -10.83
C LEU A 20 -9.91 1.35 -9.82
N LEU A 21 -9.19 0.87 -8.79
CA LEU A 21 -8.55 1.75 -7.81
C LEU A 21 -7.53 2.70 -8.44
N LEU A 22 -6.69 2.20 -9.36
CA LEU A 22 -5.73 3.03 -10.10
C LEU A 22 -6.43 4.04 -11.02
N ARG A 23 -7.59 3.69 -11.59
CA ARG A 23 -8.40 4.63 -12.37
C ARG A 23 -9.00 5.73 -11.51
N ILE A 24 -9.39 5.42 -10.27
CA ILE A 24 -9.85 6.39 -9.28
C ILE A 24 -8.71 7.37 -8.96
N ILE A 25 -7.49 6.87 -8.71
CA ILE A 25 -6.32 7.74 -8.47
C ILE A 25 -6.04 8.66 -9.66
N ASN A 26 -6.04 8.11 -10.87
CA ASN A 26 -5.75 8.89 -12.07
C ASN A 26 -6.94 9.78 -12.50
N LEU A 27 -8.07 9.73 -11.77
CA LEU A 27 -9.37 10.33 -12.11
C LEU A 27 -9.83 10.11 -13.56
N SER A 28 -9.31 9.07 -14.18
CA SER A 28 -9.59 8.64 -15.55
C SER A 28 -11.03 8.12 -15.77
N ILE A 29 -11.89 8.23 -14.74
CA ILE A 29 -13.34 8.04 -14.83
C ILE A 29 -14.00 9.29 -15.43
N ILE A 30 -13.39 10.47 -15.24
CA ILE A 30 -13.85 11.72 -15.83
C ILE A 30 -13.44 11.73 -17.31
N PRO A 31 -14.35 12.04 -18.26
CA PRO A 31 -14.00 12.07 -19.66
C PRO A 31 -12.92 13.11 -19.96
N LYS A 32 -11.83 12.66 -20.61
CA LYS A 32 -10.61 13.43 -20.96
C LYS A 32 -10.85 14.82 -21.55
N ASN A 33 -12.00 15.01 -22.20
CA ASN A 33 -12.36 16.25 -22.86
C ASN A 33 -12.65 17.40 -21.87
N TYR A 34 -12.98 17.11 -20.60
CA TYR A 34 -13.33 18.15 -19.63
C TYR A 34 -12.12 18.78 -18.94
N LEU A 35 -11.07 18.00 -18.64
CA LEU A 35 -9.96 18.44 -17.79
C LEU A 35 -8.63 18.63 -18.54
N ARG A 36 -8.63 18.51 -19.88
CA ARG A 36 -7.46 18.79 -20.76
C ARG A 36 -6.14 18.13 -20.31
N GLY A 37 -6.22 16.96 -19.66
CA GLY A 37 -5.04 16.21 -19.18
C GLY A 37 -4.52 16.55 -17.78
N TYR A 38 -5.14 17.49 -17.06
CA TYR A 38 -4.75 17.84 -15.67
C TYR A 38 -5.32 16.91 -14.59
N GLU A 39 -6.02 15.84 -14.98
CA GLU A 39 -6.70 14.88 -14.09
C GLU A 39 -5.77 14.30 -13.02
N LYS A 40 -4.52 14.00 -13.40
CA LYS A 40 -3.50 13.42 -12.51
C LYS A 40 -3.09 14.34 -11.35
N PHE A 41 -3.34 15.65 -11.45
CA PHE A 41 -2.94 16.62 -10.43
C PHE A 41 -4.02 16.90 -9.39
N ILE A 42 -5.27 16.49 -9.62
CA ILE A 42 -6.38 16.82 -8.70
C ILE A 42 -6.17 16.18 -7.33
N ILE A 43 -5.72 14.93 -7.26
CA ILE A 43 -5.43 14.26 -5.98
C ILE A 43 -4.29 14.95 -5.23
N PRO A 44 -3.12 15.20 -5.85
CA PRO A 44 -2.07 15.99 -5.20
C PRO A 44 -2.53 17.38 -4.75
N ILE A 45 -3.34 18.08 -5.56
CA ILE A 45 -3.89 19.40 -5.18
C ILE A 45 -4.81 19.28 -3.96
N PHE A 46 -5.68 18.27 -3.93
CA PHE A 46 -6.55 18.00 -2.79
C PHE A 46 -5.75 17.67 -1.52
N GLU A 47 -4.70 16.86 -1.63
CA GLU A 47 -3.84 16.52 -0.49
C GLU A 47 -3.01 17.70 0.00
N ILE A 48 -2.50 18.55 -0.90
CA ILE A 48 -1.86 19.83 -0.54
C ILE A 48 -2.86 20.74 0.18
N TYR A 49 -4.10 20.79 -0.29
CA TYR A 49 -5.16 21.54 0.38
C TYR A 49 -5.43 20.99 1.79
N ALA A 50 -5.58 19.68 1.94
CA ALA A 50 -5.78 19.02 3.23
C ALA A 50 -4.59 19.28 4.18
N LEU A 51 -3.36 19.20 3.67
CA LEU A 51 -2.15 19.49 4.43
C LEU A 51 -2.11 20.96 4.89
N THR A 52 -2.43 21.89 3.98
CA THR A 52 -2.53 23.32 4.29
C THR A 52 -3.59 23.58 5.36
N SER A 53 -4.73 22.89 5.27
CA SER A 53 -5.79 22.91 6.28
C SER A 53 -5.28 22.45 7.65
N GLY A 54 -4.55 21.33 7.73
CA GLY A 54 -3.94 20.85 8.98
C GLY A 54 -2.93 21.82 9.58
N VAL A 55 -2.01 22.34 8.77
CA VAL A 55 -1.00 23.32 9.19
C VAL A 55 -1.65 24.63 9.64
N PHE A 56 -2.67 25.11 8.91
CA PHE A 56 -3.41 26.30 9.29
C PHE A 56 -4.06 26.13 10.67
N THR A 57 -4.68 24.98 10.93
CA THR A 57 -5.26 24.69 12.25
C THR A 57 -4.21 24.71 13.36
N MET A 58 -3.00 24.19 13.12
CA MET A 58 -1.93 24.24 14.12
C MET A 58 -1.49 25.66 14.46
N LEU A 59 -1.36 26.52 13.45
CA LEU A 59 -0.78 27.84 13.62
C LEU A 59 -1.74 28.85 14.27
N PHE A 60 -3.04 28.74 13.97
CA PHE A 60 -4.01 29.80 14.29
C PHE A 60 -5.02 29.45 15.40
N TYR A 61 -5.12 28.20 15.82
CA TYR A 61 -6.07 27.78 16.87
C TYR A 61 -5.36 27.51 18.19
N GLU A 62 -6.04 27.83 19.29
CA GLU A 62 -5.56 27.56 20.66
C GLU A 62 -5.23 26.07 20.86
N GLN A 63 -4.27 25.82 21.75
CA GLN A 63 -3.60 24.54 21.88
C GLN A 63 -3.68 24.04 23.31
N ASP A 64 -4.60 23.10 23.56
CA ASP A 64 -4.34 22.04 24.54
C ASP A 64 -3.27 21.11 23.94
N LEU A 65 -2.33 20.64 24.76
CA LEU A 65 -1.31 19.67 24.38
C LEU A 65 -1.91 18.45 23.66
N MET A 66 -3.06 17.95 24.12
CA MET A 66 -3.71 16.79 23.52
C MET A 66 -4.21 17.06 22.11
N ILE A 67 -4.94 18.17 21.94
CA ILE A 67 -5.44 18.60 20.63
C ILE A 67 -4.27 18.90 19.69
N PHE A 68 -3.19 19.49 20.21
CA PHE A 68 -1.98 19.73 19.44
C PHE A 68 -1.36 18.43 18.92
N ILE A 69 -1.21 17.40 19.77
CA ILE A 69 -0.67 16.09 19.33
C ILE A 69 -1.58 15.46 18.27
N VAL A 70 -2.90 15.51 18.43
CA VAL A 70 -3.85 14.99 17.42
C VAL A 70 -3.70 15.74 16.09
N ARG A 71 -3.58 17.06 16.11
CA ARG A 71 -3.30 17.88 14.91
C ARG A 71 -1.98 17.48 14.25
N VAL A 72 -0.92 17.26 15.06
CA VAL A 72 0.39 16.78 14.60
C VAL A 72 0.26 15.44 13.89
N LEU A 73 -0.37 14.46 14.53
CA LEU A 73 -0.61 13.15 13.94
C LEU A 73 -1.38 13.24 12.62
N CYS A 74 -2.41 14.07 12.55
CA CYS A 74 -3.20 14.22 11.32
C CYS A 74 -2.41 14.89 10.19
N THR A 75 -1.64 15.94 10.50
CA THR A 75 -0.82 16.65 9.49
C THR A 75 0.32 15.78 8.99
N VAL A 76 0.99 15.05 9.88
CA VAL A 76 1.98 14.02 9.57
C VAL A 76 1.36 12.92 8.71
N GLY A 77 0.16 12.46 9.05
CA GLY A 77 -0.59 11.47 8.27
C GLY A 77 -0.94 11.96 6.86
N LEU A 78 -1.34 13.23 6.70
CA LEU A 78 -1.63 13.85 5.40
C LEU A 78 -0.37 14.04 4.55
N LEU A 79 0.75 14.46 5.15
CA LEU A 79 2.04 14.54 4.47
C LEU A 79 2.47 13.16 3.96
N TYR A 80 2.30 12.14 4.79
CA TYR A 80 2.59 10.77 4.42
C TYR A 80 1.68 10.25 3.29
N LEU A 81 0.38 10.57 3.33
CA LEU A 81 -0.56 10.28 2.25
C LEU A 81 -0.10 10.91 0.93
N LEU A 82 0.28 12.20 0.94
CA LEU A 82 0.80 12.91 -0.22
C LEU A 82 2.03 12.23 -0.84
N ILE A 83 2.95 11.77 0.00
CA ILE A 83 4.16 11.07 -0.49
C ILE A 83 3.78 9.73 -1.15
N LYS A 84 2.83 9.00 -0.56
CA LYS A 84 2.34 7.73 -1.10
C LYS A 84 1.60 7.89 -2.43
N SER A 85 0.71 8.86 -2.52
CA SER A 85 -0.05 9.14 -3.74
C SER A 85 0.88 9.54 -4.88
N LEU A 86 1.86 10.42 -4.60
CA LEU A 86 2.87 10.85 -5.57
C LEU A 86 3.76 9.70 -6.04
N SER A 87 4.18 8.80 -5.14
CA SER A 87 4.95 7.60 -5.51
C SER A 87 4.21 6.71 -6.51
N VAL A 88 2.89 6.52 -6.35
CA VAL A 88 2.06 5.75 -7.29
C VAL A 88 1.80 6.51 -8.59
N LEU A 89 1.55 7.82 -8.52
CA LEU A 89 1.25 8.67 -9.67
C LEU A 89 2.47 8.90 -10.57
N ALA A 90 3.66 9.08 -9.98
CA ALA A 90 4.89 9.33 -10.72
C ALA A 90 5.38 8.09 -11.47
N ASN A 91 5.09 6.89 -10.95
CA ASN A 91 5.63 5.64 -11.45
C ASN A 91 4.58 4.73 -12.11
N THR A 92 3.55 5.30 -12.74
CA THR A 92 2.46 4.51 -13.35
C THR A 92 2.96 3.50 -14.39
N ASP A 93 3.99 3.83 -15.15
CA ASP A 93 4.52 2.94 -16.20
C ASP A 93 5.29 1.75 -15.60
N GLN A 94 6.11 2.00 -14.58
CA GLN A 94 6.78 0.97 -13.80
C GLN A 94 5.77 0.04 -13.11
N LEU A 95 4.70 0.60 -12.52
CA LEU A 95 3.61 -0.19 -11.94
C LEU A 95 2.92 -1.06 -12.99
N ASN A 96 2.68 -0.56 -14.20
CA ASN A 96 2.10 -1.34 -15.29
C ASN A 96 2.99 -2.53 -15.68
N VAL A 97 4.32 -2.35 -15.72
CA VAL A 97 5.28 -3.44 -15.94
C VAL A 97 5.16 -4.51 -14.84
N LEU A 98 5.03 -4.10 -13.57
CA LEU A 98 4.83 -5.03 -12.45
C LEU A 98 3.51 -5.80 -12.55
N PHE A 99 2.42 -5.13 -12.93
CA PHE A 99 1.12 -5.80 -13.11
C PHE A 99 1.14 -6.80 -14.26
N LEU A 100 1.78 -6.46 -15.38
CA LEU A 100 1.97 -7.38 -16.49
C LEU A 100 2.79 -8.60 -16.07
N PHE A 101 3.86 -8.40 -15.28
CA PHE A 101 4.65 -9.50 -14.74
C PHE A 101 3.83 -10.43 -13.83
N ILE A 102 2.99 -9.87 -12.96
CA ILE A 102 2.08 -10.68 -12.13
C ILE A 102 1.08 -11.45 -13.02
N GLN A 103 0.60 -10.83 -14.09
CA GLN A 103 -0.32 -11.46 -15.03
C GLN A 103 0.35 -12.61 -15.80
N GLU A 104 1.61 -12.43 -16.22
CA GLU A 104 2.44 -13.48 -16.82
C GLU A 104 2.63 -14.66 -15.85
N ALA A 105 2.81 -14.40 -14.56
CA ALA A 105 2.95 -15.46 -13.57
C ALA A 105 1.71 -16.36 -13.43
N HIS A 106 0.53 -15.87 -13.83
CA HIS A 106 -0.73 -16.64 -13.84
C HIS A 106 -0.96 -17.43 -15.15
N GLN A 107 -0.06 -17.34 -16.13
CA GLN A 107 -0.17 -18.11 -17.36
C GLN A 107 0.19 -19.58 -17.11
N VAL A 108 -0.41 -20.47 -17.90
CA VAL A 108 -0.15 -21.92 -17.85
C VAL A 108 1.29 -22.19 -18.28
N TYR A 109 2.06 -22.87 -17.44
CA TYR A 109 3.42 -23.30 -17.76
C TYR A 109 3.38 -24.64 -18.51
N GLN A 110 4.41 -24.89 -19.32
CA GLN A 110 4.53 -26.16 -20.08
C GLN A 110 4.70 -27.38 -19.17
N VAL A 111 5.04 -27.18 -17.90
CA VAL A 111 5.24 -28.25 -16.91
C VAL A 111 4.08 -28.24 -15.93
N ASP A 112 3.27 -29.30 -15.94
CA ASP A 112 2.05 -29.42 -15.12
C ASP A 112 2.31 -29.19 -13.62
N TYR A 113 3.43 -29.72 -13.10
CA TYR A 113 3.85 -29.51 -11.71
C TYR A 113 4.04 -28.04 -11.36
N VAL A 114 4.62 -27.25 -12.28
CA VAL A 114 4.86 -25.81 -12.07
C VAL A 114 3.53 -25.07 -12.14
N THR A 115 2.63 -25.47 -13.04
CA THR A 115 1.28 -24.92 -13.14
C THR A 115 0.47 -25.17 -11.86
N ASP A 116 0.53 -26.37 -11.30
CA ASP A 116 -0.15 -26.70 -10.03
C ASP A 116 0.44 -25.92 -8.85
N SER A 117 1.77 -25.84 -8.75
CA SER A 117 2.46 -25.05 -7.74
C SER A 117 2.07 -23.56 -7.84
N ALA A 118 2.09 -22.99 -9.04
CA ALA A 118 1.69 -21.62 -9.31
C ALA A 118 0.24 -21.35 -8.88
N LYS A 119 -0.69 -22.25 -9.22
CA LYS A 119 -2.09 -22.16 -8.81
C LYS A 119 -2.25 -22.13 -7.29
N ILE A 120 -1.52 -22.97 -6.57
CA ILE A 120 -1.58 -23.03 -5.09
C ILE A 120 -1.07 -21.72 -4.48
N TYR A 121 0.15 -21.28 -4.81
CA TYR A 121 0.74 -20.10 -4.18
C TYR A 121 0.04 -18.80 -4.57
N LEU A 122 -0.35 -18.63 -5.83
CA LEU A 122 -1.05 -17.42 -6.29
C LEU A 122 -2.45 -17.34 -5.68
N LYS A 123 -3.20 -18.46 -5.60
CA LYS A 123 -4.51 -18.50 -4.94
C LYS A 123 -4.39 -18.21 -3.45
N ARG A 124 -3.39 -18.79 -2.78
CA ARG A 124 -3.12 -18.53 -1.36
C ARG A 124 -2.77 -17.06 -1.12
N SER A 125 -1.89 -16.50 -1.94
CA SER A 125 -1.50 -15.10 -1.87
C SER A 125 -2.71 -14.18 -2.06
N LEU A 126 -3.54 -14.42 -3.07
CA LEU A 126 -4.79 -13.69 -3.28
C LEU A 126 -5.75 -13.78 -2.08
N GLY A 127 -5.88 -14.97 -1.46
CA GLY A 127 -6.68 -15.15 -0.26
C GLY A 127 -6.18 -14.31 0.91
N ILE A 128 -4.86 -14.30 1.13
CA ILE A 128 -4.21 -13.48 2.18
C ILE A 128 -4.44 -11.99 1.89
N ILE A 129 -4.23 -11.55 0.65
CA ILE A 129 -4.46 -10.15 0.24
C ILE A 129 -5.90 -9.72 0.54
N LYS A 130 -6.90 -10.54 0.17
CA LYS A 130 -8.32 -10.25 0.44
C LYS A 130 -8.60 -10.11 1.94
N ILE A 131 -8.02 -10.96 2.78
CA ILE A 131 -8.17 -10.89 4.24
C ILE A 131 -7.55 -9.60 4.77
N ILE A 132 -6.31 -9.30 4.38
CA ILE A 132 -5.59 -8.10 4.84
C ILE A 132 -6.35 -6.84 4.45
N ILE A 133 -6.74 -6.72 3.17
CA ILE A 133 -7.54 -5.59 2.67
C ILE A 133 -8.88 -5.52 3.41
N GLY A 134 -9.55 -6.65 3.62
CA GLY A 134 -10.83 -6.73 4.33
C GLY A 134 -10.77 -6.26 5.78
N ILE A 135 -9.63 -6.41 6.45
CA ILE A 135 -9.40 -5.89 7.81
C ILE A 135 -8.93 -4.43 7.78
N MET A 136 -8.05 -4.08 6.84
CA MET A 136 -7.50 -2.73 6.72
C MET A 136 -8.58 -1.70 6.42
N PHE A 137 -9.46 -1.97 5.46
CA PHE A 137 -10.53 -1.05 5.07
C PHE A 137 -11.35 -0.54 6.26
N PRO A 138 -12.04 -1.40 7.04
CA PRO A 138 -12.80 -0.97 8.19
C PRO A 138 -11.91 -0.33 9.27
N ALA A 139 -10.68 -0.81 9.48
CA ALA A 139 -9.80 -0.23 10.49
C ALA A 139 -9.51 1.25 10.23
N TYR A 140 -9.18 1.66 8.99
CA TYR A 140 -8.96 3.08 8.71
C TYR A 140 -10.26 3.90 8.70
N PHE A 141 -11.37 3.36 8.20
CA PHE A 141 -12.64 4.09 8.23
C PHE A 141 -13.06 4.38 9.68
N VAL A 142 -12.97 3.38 10.56
CA VAL A 142 -13.26 3.54 11.98
C VAL A 142 -12.25 4.48 12.64
N ALA A 143 -10.96 4.42 12.29
CA ALA A 143 -9.97 5.37 12.79
C ALA A 143 -10.29 6.82 12.37
N GLY A 144 -10.64 7.04 11.09
CA GLY A 144 -11.03 8.36 10.58
C GLY A 144 -12.28 8.90 11.28
N ILE A 145 -13.32 8.07 11.41
CA ILE A 145 -14.54 8.43 12.16
C ILE A 145 -14.19 8.71 13.62
N GLY A 146 -13.35 7.90 14.27
CA GLY A 146 -12.95 8.09 15.65
C GLY A 146 -12.27 9.44 15.90
N VAL A 147 -11.33 9.83 15.03
CA VAL A 147 -10.68 11.14 15.09
C VAL A 147 -11.68 12.27 14.91
N ILE A 148 -12.60 12.17 13.94
CA ILE A 148 -13.61 13.20 13.70
C ILE A 148 -14.58 13.30 14.89
N SER A 149 -15.10 12.18 15.38
CA SER A 149 -16.01 12.12 16.52
C SER A 149 -15.38 12.67 17.79
N TYR A 150 -14.09 12.37 18.03
CA TYR A 150 -13.34 12.97 19.12
C TYR A 150 -13.26 14.49 18.97
N SER A 151 -12.92 14.96 17.77
CA SER A 151 -12.79 16.39 17.48
C SER A 151 -14.11 17.14 17.70
N VAL A 152 -15.23 16.55 17.29
CA VAL A 152 -16.59 17.09 17.55
C VAL A 152 -16.92 17.06 19.05
N TYR A 153 -16.57 15.99 19.76
CA TYR A 153 -16.86 15.85 21.19
C TYR A 153 -16.13 16.91 22.03
N VAL A 154 -14.87 17.20 21.71
CA VAL A 154 -14.06 18.22 22.41
C VAL A 154 -14.20 19.62 21.80
N ASP A 155 -15.16 19.80 20.87
CA ASP A 155 -15.40 21.06 20.14
C ASP A 155 -14.12 21.66 19.53
N SER A 156 -13.28 20.81 18.96
CA SER A 156 -11.99 21.16 18.38
C SER A 156 -11.94 20.88 16.89
N MET A 157 -11.08 21.63 16.20
CA MET A 157 -10.79 21.43 14.79
C MET A 157 -9.42 20.77 14.63
N VAL A 158 -9.36 19.81 13.71
CA VAL A 158 -8.11 19.21 13.21
C VAL A 158 -7.78 19.74 11.82
N LEU A 159 -8.81 19.95 11.00
CA LEU A 159 -8.71 20.46 9.64
C LEU A 159 -9.64 21.68 9.50
N ALA A 160 -9.08 22.87 9.56
CA ALA A 160 -9.81 24.12 9.38
C ALA A 160 -9.81 24.57 7.92
N VAL A 161 -10.83 25.29 7.48
CA VAL A 161 -10.87 25.87 6.13
C VAL A 161 -9.81 26.98 6.04
N PRO A 162 -8.77 26.84 5.20
CA PRO A 162 -7.75 27.87 5.10
C PRO A 162 -8.37 29.22 4.73
N GLY A 163 -7.99 30.27 5.46
CA GLY A 163 -8.48 31.64 5.23
C GLY A 163 -9.80 31.99 5.92
N VAL A 164 -10.47 31.04 6.57
CA VAL A 164 -11.64 31.31 7.42
C VAL A 164 -11.17 31.28 8.87
N LEU A 165 -11.02 32.46 9.48
CA LEU A 165 -10.62 32.59 10.88
C LEU A 165 -11.80 32.29 11.81
N HIS A 166 -11.52 31.62 12.92
CA HIS A 166 -12.52 31.37 13.95
C HIS A 166 -12.91 32.67 14.63
N ILE A 167 -14.18 33.07 14.46
CA ILE A 167 -14.76 34.18 15.21
C ILE A 167 -15.39 33.57 16.46
N PRO A 168 -15.00 34.00 17.67
CA PRO A 168 -15.61 33.49 18.89
C PRO A 168 -17.13 33.73 18.83
N LYS A 169 -17.92 32.66 18.97
CA LYS A 169 -19.40 32.56 18.82
C LYS A 169 -19.94 32.22 17.42
N ALA A 170 -19.10 31.99 16.41
CA ALA A 170 -19.57 31.46 15.13
C ALA A 170 -19.93 29.97 15.24
N ASP A 171 -20.97 29.55 14.52
CA ASP A 171 -21.35 28.14 14.42
C ASP A 171 -20.23 27.33 13.76
N LEU A 172 -19.77 26.29 14.46
CA LEU A 172 -18.69 25.40 14.03
C LEU A 172 -19.18 24.29 13.08
N PHE A 173 -20.49 24.19 12.85
CA PHE A 173 -21.09 23.17 11.98
C PHE A 173 -20.42 23.10 10.60
N TYR A 174 -20.18 24.25 9.95
CA TYR A 174 -19.52 24.29 8.64
C TYR A 174 -18.10 23.70 8.66
N HIS A 175 -17.32 24.01 9.70
CA HIS A 175 -15.96 23.49 9.87
C HIS A 175 -15.98 21.98 10.18
N HIS A 176 -16.93 21.51 10.97
CA HIS A 176 -17.09 20.09 11.26
C HIS A 176 -17.50 19.28 10.01
N MET A 177 -18.39 19.82 9.17
CA MET A 177 -18.74 19.20 7.90
C MET A 177 -17.55 19.17 6.94
N HIS A 178 -16.80 20.27 6.85
CA HIS A 178 -15.59 20.34 6.03
C HIS A 178 -14.55 19.30 6.45
N GLN A 179 -14.16 19.25 7.72
CA GLN A 179 -13.17 18.27 8.19
C GLN A 179 -13.65 16.82 7.97
N PHE A 180 -14.96 16.56 8.11
CA PHE A 180 -15.51 15.23 7.86
C PHE A 180 -15.27 14.82 6.41
N PHE A 181 -15.64 15.66 5.44
CA PHE A 181 -15.44 15.33 4.02
C PHE A 181 -13.97 15.23 3.66
N VAL A 182 -13.13 16.17 4.11
CA VAL A 182 -11.69 16.16 3.79
C VAL A 182 -11.02 14.91 4.36
N MET A 183 -11.31 14.56 5.61
CA MET A 183 -10.72 13.40 6.26
C MET A 183 -11.20 12.08 5.63
N GLN A 184 -12.50 11.93 5.35
CA GLN A 184 -13.02 10.70 4.73
C GLN A 184 -12.50 10.51 3.30
N LEU A 185 -12.43 11.59 2.50
CA LEU A 185 -11.82 11.53 1.18
C LEU A 185 -10.34 11.16 1.27
N SER A 186 -9.60 11.74 2.23
CA SER A 186 -8.19 11.40 2.46
C SER A 186 -8.01 9.92 2.83
N VAL A 187 -8.89 9.37 3.67
CA VAL A 187 -8.88 7.93 4.01
C VAL A 187 -9.13 7.07 2.77
N ILE A 188 -10.09 7.43 1.91
CA ILE A 188 -10.35 6.70 0.66
C ILE A 188 -9.13 6.73 -0.27
N ILE A 189 -8.48 7.90 -0.41
CA ILE A 189 -7.30 8.06 -1.26
C ILE A 189 -6.14 7.21 -0.71
N LEU A 190 -5.94 7.17 0.61
CA LEU A 190 -4.91 6.38 1.28
C LEU A 190 -5.03 4.87 1.00
N MET A 191 -6.25 4.36 0.86
CA MET A 191 -6.48 2.92 0.64
C MET A 191 -5.89 2.40 -0.65
N VAL A 192 -5.85 3.24 -1.69
CA VAL A 192 -5.41 2.81 -3.02
C VAL A 192 -3.91 2.47 -3.05
N PRO A 193 -2.98 3.37 -2.67
CA PRO A 193 -1.56 3.04 -2.68
C PRO A 193 -1.23 1.88 -1.73
N GLU A 194 -1.90 1.78 -0.56
CA GLU A 194 -1.74 0.65 0.35
C GLU A 194 -2.16 -0.67 -0.30
N THR A 195 -3.31 -0.68 -0.96
CA THR A 195 -3.82 -1.86 -1.64
C THR A 195 -2.85 -2.28 -2.76
N VAL A 196 -2.40 -1.34 -3.58
CA VAL A 196 -1.43 -1.62 -4.66
C VAL A 196 -0.13 -2.21 -4.10
N LEU A 197 0.42 -1.58 -3.06
CA LEU A 197 1.66 -2.00 -2.40
C LEU A 197 1.56 -3.43 -1.85
N ILE A 198 0.51 -3.70 -1.07
CA ILE A 198 0.27 -5.02 -0.47
C ILE A 198 0.07 -6.06 -1.55
N SER A 199 -0.71 -5.75 -2.58
CA SER A 199 -0.97 -6.66 -3.70
C SER A 199 0.32 -7.09 -4.37
N ILE A 200 1.12 -6.13 -4.84
CA ILE A 200 2.37 -6.40 -5.57
C ILE A 200 3.34 -7.17 -4.67
N GLY A 201 3.51 -6.74 -3.41
CA GLY A 201 4.42 -7.40 -2.48
C GLY A 201 4.05 -8.86 -2.24
N PHE A 202 2.77 -9.18 -2.00
CA PHE A 202 2.35 -10.56 -1.75
C PHE A 202 2.43 -11.43 -3.01
N TYR A 203 2.28 -10.83 -4.20
CA TYR A 203 2.54 -11.55 -5.44
C TYR A 203 4.02 -11.84 -5.64
N PHE A 204 4.94 -10.94 -5.30
CA PHE A 204 6.37 -11.25 -5.31
C PHE A 204 6.72 -12.42 -4.40
N ILE A 205 6.16 -12.47 -3.18
CA ILE A 205 6.33 -13.62 -2.28
C ILE A 205 5.84 -14.91 -2.94
N ALA A 206 4.67 -14.89 -3.59
CA ALA A 206 4.16 -16.06 -4.29
C ALA A 206 5.08 -16.52 -5.43
N ILE A 207 5.56 -15.58 -6.24
CA ILE A 207 6.45 -15.86 -7.38
C ILE A 207 7.79 -16.44 -6.92
N LEU A 208 8.35 -15.95 -5.82
CA LEU A 208 9.57 -16.50 -5.23
C LEU A 208 9.37 -17.94 -4.72
N ASN A 209 8.21 -18.25 -4.13
CA ASN A 209 7.88 -19.60 -3.72
C ASN A 209 7.71 -20.56 -4.92
N ILE A 210 7.10 -20.09 -6.02
CA ILE A 210 7.02 -20.85 -7.28
C ILE A 210 8.43 -21.12 -7.82
N PHE A 211 9.28 -20.09 -7.86
CA PHE A 211 10.66 -20.22 -8.30
C PHE A 211 11.43 -21.27 -7.50
N LYS A 212 11.24 -21.29 -6.18
CA LYS A 212 11.84 -22.28 -5.30
C LYS A 212 11.38 -23.71 -5.56
N ASP A 213 10.11 -23.91 -5.90
CA ASP A 213 9.60 -25.23 -6.27
C ASP A 213 10.10 -25.67 -7.66
N ILE A 214 10.26 -24.73 -8.60
CA ILE A 214 10.95 -24.99 -9.88
C ILE A 214 12.40 -25.43 -9.62
N LEU A 215 13.13 -24.76 -8.71
CA LEU A 215 14.50 -25.15 -8.36
C LEU A 215 14.58 -26.56 -7.77
N ARG A 216 13.59 -26.97 -6.96
CA ARG A 216 13.51 -28.34 -6.42
C ARG A 216 13.28 -29.39 -7.50
N TYR A 217 12.66 -29.02 -8.61
CA TYR A 217 12.41 -29.92 -9.71
C TYR A 217 13.65 -30.21 -10.56
N ILE A 218 14.73 -29.40 -10.45
CA ILE A 218 15.99 -29.60 -11.19
C ILE A 218 16.55 -31.02 -11.03
N ASP A 219 16.41 -31.61 -9.84
CA ASP A 219 16.95 -32.94 -9.54
C ASP A 219 16.25 -34.06 -10.31
N ASN A 220 15.03 -33.82 -10.79
CA ASN A 220 14.21 -34.77 -11.54
C ASN A 220 14.28 -34.57 -13.07
N VAL A 221 15.01 -33.56 -13.54
CA VAL A 221 15.13 -33.27 -14.98
C VAL A 221 16.17 -34.18 -15.62
N ASP A 222 15.83 -34.74 -16.77
CA ASP A 222 16.73 -35.59 -17.56
C ASP A 222 18.08 -34.90 -17.81
N PRO A 223 19.21 -35.60 -17.62
CA PRO A 223 20.55 -35.03 -17.79
C PRO A 223 20.77 -34.37 -19.15
N MET A 224 20.12 -34.92 -20.20
CA MET A 224 20.17 -34.42 -21.58
C MET A 224 19.56 -33.02 -21.73
N ASN A 225 18.50 -32.70 -20.97
CA ASN A 225 17.78 -31.42 -21.04
C ASN A 225 18.16 -30.45 -19.91
N LYS A 226 19.00 -30.89 -18.97
CA LYS A 226 19.36 -30.15 -17.76
C LYS A 226 19.99 -28.79 -18.06
N ARG A 227 20.82 -28.67 -19.11
CA ARG A 227 21.46 -27.41 -19.50
C ARG A 227 20.46 -26.36 -19.95
N GLU A 228 19.53 -26.74 -20.82
CA GLU A 228 18.48 -25.84 -21.33
C GLU A 228 17.54 -25.41 -20.20
N PHE A 229 17.16 -26.35 -19.33
CA PHE A 229 16.35 -26.05 -18.16
C PHE A 229 17.03 -25.07 -17.20
N LEU A 230 18.32 -25.25 -16.91
CA LEU A 230 19.10 -24.32 -16.09
C LEU A 230 19.18 -22.92 -16.71
N PHE A 231 19.32 -22.83 -18.03
CA PHE A 231 19.31 -21.55 -18.74
C PHE A 231 17.96 -20.84 -18.59
N GLN A 232 16.85 -21.56 -18.71
CA GLN A 232 15.50 -21.02 -18.51
C GLN A 232 15.27 -20.54 -17.06
N ILE A 233 15.71 -21.33 -16.08
CA ILE A 233 15.65 -20.95 -14.65
C ILE A 233 16.47 -19.69 -14.39
N HIS A 234 17.69 -19.60 -14.95
CA HIS A 234 18.53 -18.43 -14.78
C HIS A 234 17.89 -17.18 -15.39
N LYS A 235 17.32 -17.30 -16.60
CA LYS A 235 16.57 -16.22 -17.24
C LYS A 235 15.37 -15.78 -16.41
N PHE A 236 14.63 -16.73 -15.84
CA PHE A 236 13.49 -16.44 -14.98
C PHE A 236 13.91 -15.75 -13.67
N HIS A 237 15.00 -16.20 -13.05
CA HIS A 237 15.59 -15.55 -11.88
C HIS A 237 16.00 -14.10 -12.16
N CYS A 238 16.69 -13.86 -13.29
CA CYS A 238 17.07 -12.51 -13.70
C CYS A 238 15.84 -11.62 -13.92
N ASN A 239 14.78 -12.16 -14.53
CA ASN A 239 13.53 -11.42 -14.70
C ASN A 239 12.87 -11.08 -13.35
N ILE A 240 12.84 -12.01 -12.38
CA ILE A 240 12.34 -11.74 -11.03
C ILE A 240 13.15 -10.61 -10.37
N LEU A 241 14.48 -10.64 -10.47
CA LEU A 241 15.36 -9.61 -9.90
C LEU A 241 15.15 -8.25 -10.53
N ASP A 242 15.01 -8.18 -11.87
CA ASP A 242 14.71 -6.95 -12.60
C ASP A 242 13.39 -6.33 -12.13
N LYS A 243 12.32 -7.13 -12.05
CA LYS A 243 11.01 -6.65 -11.56
C LYS A 243 11.04 -6.28 -10.08
N PHE A 244 11.82 -7.00 -9.27
CA PHE A 244 11.99 -6.65 -7.86
C PHE A 244 12.75 -5.32 -7.70
N CYS A 245 13.73 -5.04 -8.56
CA CYS A 245 14.44 -3.77 -8.59
C CYS A 245 13.48 -2.61 -8.90
N ILE A 246 12.63 -2.76 -9.92
CA ILE A 246 11.57 -1.79 -10.24
C ILE A 246 10.64 -1.59 -9.03
N PHE A 247 10.16 -2.67 -8.41
CA PHE A 247 9.30 -2.57 -7.23
C PHE A 247 9.98 -1.83 -6.07
N SER A 248 11.26 -2.14 -5.82
CA SER A 248 12.06 -1.44 -4.82
C SER A 248 12.19 0.04 -5.17
N GLU A 249 12.52 0.40 -6.41
CA GLU A 249 12.67 1.79 -6.84
C GLU A 249 11.38 2.60 -6.62
N VAL A 250 10.23 2.06 -7.02
CA VAL A 250 8.92 2.70 -6.86
C VAL A 250 8.59 2.99 -5.39
N PHE A 251 8.86 2.03 -4.49
CA PHE A 251 8.38 2.08 -3.11
C PHE A 251 9.46 2.30 -2.04
N TYR A 252 10.73 2.45 -2.41
CA TYR A 252 11.84 2.61 -1.46
C TYR A 252 11.64 3.79 -0.50
N TYR A 253 11.32 4.96 -1.06
CA TYR A 253 11.06 6.16 -0.28
C TYR A 253 9.82 6.01 0.59
N THR A 254 8.75 5.42 0.02
CA THR A 254 7.51 5.13 0.72
C THR A 254 7.74 4.23 1.93
N PHE A 255 8.53 3.16 1.80
CA PHE A 255 8.87 2.28 2.92
C PHE A 255 9.71 2.97 3.98
N SER A 256 10.72 3.74 3.58
CA SER A 256 11.62 4.43 4.51
C SER A 256 10.86 5.44 5.37
N ILE A 257 9.99 6.23 4.72
CA ILE A 257 9.15 7.21 5.40
C ILE A 257 8.08 6.52 6.24
N GLN A 258 7.45 5.45 5.73
CA GLN A 258 6.47 4.68 6.51
C GLN A 258 7.08 4.13 7.80
N ILE A 259 8.28 3.56 7.76
CA ILE A 259 8.94 3.04 8.97
C ILE A 259 9.20 4.17 9.97
N ALA A 260 9.81 5.27 9.53
CA ALA A 260 10.11 6.40 10.40
C ALA A 260 8.84 7.00 11.02
N MET A 261 7.80 7.22 10.21
CA MET A 261 6.53 7.81 10.64
C MET A 261 5.74 6.86 11.54
N SER A 262 5.68 5.56 11.22
CA SER A 262 4.99 4.58 12.07
C SER A 262 5.58 4.52 13.46
N THR A 263 6.91 4.57 13.62
CA THR A 263 7.54 4.59 14.95
C THR A 263 7.12 5.82 15.75
N VAL A 264 7.15 7.01 15.15
CA VAL A 264 6.74 8.25 15.82
C VAL A 264 5.24 8.25 16.13
N CYS A 265 4.39 7.82 15.19
CA CYS A 265 2.96 7.73 15.38
C CYS A 265 2.58 6.77 16.52
N ILE A 266 3.25 5.61 16.63
CA ILE A 266 3.02 4.67 17.73
C ILE A 266 3.28 5.33 19.08
N LEU A 267 4.37 6.09 19.23
CA LEU A 267 4.70 6.79 20.47
C LEU A 267 3.62 7.82 20.85
N PHE A 268 3.19 8.63 19.89
CA PHE A 268 2.12 9.63 20.14
C PHE A 268 0.77 8.98 20.45
N ILE A 269 0.41 7.88 19.78
CA ILE A 269 -0.85 7.18 20.06
C ILE A 269 -0.82 6.56 21.46
N PHE A 270 0.31 5.99 21.90
CA PHE A 270 0.45 5.50 23.27
C PHE A 270 0.31 6.61 24.30
N PHE A 271 0.83 7.80 24.02
CA PHE A 271 0.64 8.96 24.87
C PHE A 271 -0.85 9.35 24.95
N ILE A 272 -1.54 9.42 23.80
CA ILE A 272 -2.98 9.75 23.76
C ILE A 272 -3.83 8.69 24.48
N LEU A 273 -3.46 7.41 24.39
CA LEU A 273 -4.20 6.33 25.04
C LEU A 273 -4.18 6.40 26.57
N GLN A 274 -3.27 7.16 27.16
CA GLN A 274 -3.19 7.34 28.61
C GLN A 274 -4.18 8.39 29.14
N THR A 275 -4.83 9.17 28.27
CA THR A 275 -5.77 10.21 28.68
C THR A 275 -7.22 9.71 28.71
N ASP A 276 -8.07 10.43 29.43
CA ASP A 276 -9.51 10.21 29.41
C ASP A 276 -10.05 10.35 27.98
N GLY A 277 -10.80 9.33 27.52
CA GLY A 277 -11.28 9.25 26.15
C GLY A 277 -10.27 8.73 25.11
N GLY A 278 -9.03 8.45 25.51
CA GLY A 278 -7.97 7.95 24.61
C GLY A 278 -8.32 6.64 23.89
N PHE A 279 -9.21 5.82 24.45
CA PHE A 279 -9.69 4.57 23.84
C PHE A 279 -10.26 4.74 22.42
N ILE A 280 -10.78 5.92 22.07
CA ILE A 280 -11.28 6.20 20.72
C ILE A 280 -10.20 6.12 19.63
N PHE A 281 -8.91 6.21 20.01
CA PHE A 281 -7.76 6.11 19.13
C PHE A 281 -7.21 4.67 18.98
N PHE A 282 -7.81 3.68 19.63
CA PHE A 282 -7.41 2.28 19.48
C PHE A 282 -7.50 1.77 18.03
N PRO A 283 -8.53 2.10 17.22
CA PRO A 283 -8.57 1.75 15.80
C PRO A 283 -7.41 2.35 14.99
N LEU A 284 -6.98 3.56 15.33
CA LEU A 284 -5.81 4.20 14.72
C LEU A 284 -4.53 3.44 15.05
N LEU A 285 -4.37 3.01 16.31
CA LEU A 285 -3.25 2.15 16.73
C LEU A 285 -3.22 0.86 15.91
N LEU A 286 -4.37 0.19 15.78
CA LEU A 286 -4.50 -1.05 15.01
C LEU A 286 -4.13 -0.83 13.53
N ALA A 287 -4.60 0.25 12.91
CA ALA A 287 -4.27 0.58 11.52
C ALA A 287 -2.76 0.76 11.32
N VAL A 288 -2.09 1.50 12.22
CA VAL A 288 -0.63 1.69 12.17
C VAL A 288 0.12 0.37 12.38
N PHE A 289 -0.34 -0.49 13.30
CA PHE A 289 0.27 -1.82 13.48
C PHE A 289 0.10 -2.73 12.26
N ILE A 290 -1.05 -2.70 11.57
CA ILE A 290 -1.24 -3.48 10.35
C ILE A 290 -0.31 -2.96 9.24
N GLN A 291 -0.19 -1.64 9.08
CA GLN A 291 0.77 -1.02 8.16
C GLN A 291 2.22 -1.44 8.45
N PHE A 292 2.63 -1.36 9.71
CA PHE A 292 3.98 -1.74 10.11
C PHE A 292 4.22 -3.25 9.97
N GLY A 293 3.23 -4.06 10.34
CA GLY A 293 3.27 -5.51 10.27
C GLY A 293 3.38 -6.04 8.85
N THR A 294 2.66 -5.44 7.90
CA THR A 294 2.76 -5.81 6.48
C THR A 294 4.17 -5.57 5.93
N ILE A 295 4.82 -4.43 6.24
CA ILE A 295 6.23 -4.19 5.89
C ILE A 295 7.15 -5.24 6.51
N CYS A 296 6.97 -5.54 7.80
CA CYS A 296 7.78 -6.53 8.49
C CYS A 296 7.67 -7.92 7.85
N ILE A 297 6.47 -8.32 7.42
CA ILE A 297 6.23 -9.57 6.70
C ILE A 297 7.00 -9.57 5.36
N PHE A 298 6.94 -8.48 4.59
CA PHE A 298 7.69 -8.37 3.33
C PHE A 298 9.19 -8.52 3.55
N ARG A 299 9.75 -7.81 4.54
CA ARG A 299 11.18 -7.90 4.86
C ARG A 299 11.57 -9.31 5.28
N ARG A 300 10.77 -9.96 6.13
CA ARG A 300 11.07 -11.31 6.62
C ARG A 300 10.98 -12.36 5.51
N ALA A 301 9.97 -12.27 4.65
CA ALA A 301 9.83 -13.14 3.50
C ALA A 301 11.07 -13.04 2.60
N HIS A 302 11.50 -11.82 2.26
CA HIS A 302 12.69 -11.60 1.44
C HIS A 302 13.98 -12.14 2.08
N LEU A 303 14.20 -11.87 3.37
CA LEU A 303 15.45 -12.23 4.06
C LEU A 303 15.56 -13.73 4.34
N PHE A 304 14.44 -14.38 4.68
CA PHE A 304 14.39 -15.84 4.88
C PHE A 304 14.54 -16.62 3.58
N GLU A 305 14.07 -16.04 2.47
CA GLU A 305 14.15 -16.66 1.16
C GLU A 305 15.59 -16.53 0.63
N ASN A 306 16.18 -15.33 0.59
CA ASN A 306 17.56 -15.14 0.10
C ASN A 306 18.60 -15.92 0.92
N GLY A 307 18.48 -15.99 2.25
CA GLY A 307 19.40 -16.76 3.08
C GLY A 307 19.35 -18.27 2.85
N LYS A 308 18.20 -18.82 2.44
CA LYS A 308 18.04 -20.26 2.17
C LYS A 308 18.34 -20.64 0.72
N THR A 309 18.04 -19.76 -0.23
CA THR A 309 18.31 -20.01 -1.65
C THR A 309 19.81 -19.85 -1.94
N PHE A 310 20.48 -18.86 -1.32
CA PHE A 310 21.93 -18.68 -1.48
C PHE A 310 22.74 -19.85 -0.91
N ASN A 311 22.37 -20.35 0.27
CA ASN A 311 22.99 -21.54 0.87
C ASN A 311 22.70 -22.87 0.12
N ARG A 312 21.73 -22.89 -0.81
CA ARG A 312 21.44 -24.07 -1.65
C ARG A 312 22.05 -24.01 -3.04
N ILE A 313 22.28 -22.81 -3.59
CA ILE A 313 22.96 -22.62 -4.88
C ILE A 313 24.48 -22.71 -4.71
N VAL A 314 24.99 -22.44 -3.50
CA VAL A 314 26.40 -22.65 -3.13
C VAL A 314 26.53 -23.76 -2.07
N PRO A 315 26.23 -25.03 -2.37
CA PRO A 315 26.68 -26.11 -1.52
C PRO A 315 28.12 -26.45 -1.93
N HIS A 316 29.09 -26.18 -1.05
CA HIS A 316 30.38 -26.89 -1.00
C HIS A 316 31.06 -27.22 -2.35
N LYS A 317 31.62 -26.22 -3.04
CA LYS A 317 32.77 -26.40 -3.94
C LYS A 317 33.65 -25.14 -3.92
N LEU A 318 34.23 -24.86 -2.76
CA LEU A 318 35.41 -24.01 -2.59
C LEU A 318 36.09 -24.42 -1.29
N VAL A 319 36.50 -25.70 -1.23
CA VAL A 319 37.73 -26.19 -0.59
C VAL A 319 38.25 -27.32 -1.47
#